data_AF-A0AAD3MBB0-F1
#
_entry.id   AF-A0AAD3MBB0-F1
#
_cell.length_a   1.000
_cell.length_b   1.000
_cell.length_c   1.000
_cell.angle_alpha   90.00
_cell.angle_beta   90.00
_cell.angle_gamma   90.00
#
_symmetry.space_group_name_H-M   'P 1'
#
loop_
_entity.id
_entity.type
_entity.pdbx_description
1 polymer ?
#
loop_
_entity_poly.entity_id
_entity_poly.type
_entity_poly.pdbx_seq_one_letter_code
_entity_poly.pdbx_strand_id
1 'polypeptide(L)'
;MLCSVKLGRRPGELLMGEVKATLKRVREAESQMKPMFEKNKRLSKKNDDLLQTLQRMEEKLKNLSRENAEMKEKASSSRPPSQQQSIQTQLKRPSSLTDLSHAHEEQEVEFLKLQVAEQRGIIDELTQERDRLVMSKKNRRKPLKLSKRHVVETYFGFDEESIDSETSSLTSYNTDLTDRTPATPEEDLEESVSREESELRFRQLTREYQALQRAYALLQEQTGGSLDAEREARTREQLQLELSSCQAKIVDLEKALAERGQDSKWVEEKQYLLRTNQELHEKMCALQQAESRLQAEVQDARDQNELLEFRVLELEERERRSPALNLHMSAFPENSSSALQIYCHQEGVKDVIIPELMKKLDILGDNGNLRNEEQVAVIQAGTVISLCEKWLKQIDSTEVALTQKMIDLENDKELFSKQKGFLEEELDYRKQALDQAYMMANH
;
A
#
# COMPACT_ATOMS: atom_id res chain seq x y z
N MET A 1 -54.56 41.08 3.56
CA MET A 1 -54.76 42.53 3.38
C MET A 1 -55.86 43.13 4.26
N LEU A 2 -57.02 42.47 4.43
CA LEU A 2 -58.15 43.04 5.19
C LEU A 2 -57.96 43.15 6.73
N CYS A 3 -57.02 42.41 7.33
CA CYS A 3 -56.70 42.55 8.76
C CYS A 3 -55.67 43.64 9.08
N SER A 4 -54.94 44.16 8.09
CA SER A 4 -53.79 45.06 8.33
C SER A 4 -54.17 46.54 8.43
N VAL A 5 -55.32 46.92 7.86
CA VAL A 5 -55.82 48.32 7.90
C VAL A 5 -56.30 48.71 9.32
N LYS A 6 -56.69 47.74 10.15
CA LYS A 6 -57.16 47.98 11.54
C LYS A 6 -56.05 48.32 12.55
N LEU A 7 -54.77 48.21 12.19
CA LEU A 7 -53.62 48.36 13.11
C LEU A 7 -52.70 49.55 12.80
N GLY A 8 -53.10 50.46 11.89
CA GLY A 8 -52.36 51.72 11.64
C GLY A 8 -50.97 51.57 10.99
N ARG A 9 -50.55 50.35 10.62
CA ARG A 9 -49.28 50.14 9.91
C ARG A 9 -49.45 50.45 8.44
N ARG A 10 -48.63 51.37 7.94
CA ARG A 10 -48.66 51.77 6.53
C ARG A 10 -48.23 50.58 5.65
N PRO A 11 -48.85 50.36 4.48
CA PRO A 11 -48.52 49.23 3.59
C PRO A 11 -47.02 49.08 3.30
N GLY A 12 -46.28 50.19 3.20
CA GLY A 12 -44.84 50.19 3.00
C GLY A 12 -44.01 49.63 4.18
N GLU A 13 -44.49 49.74 5.42
CA GLU A 13 -43.80 49.21 6.61
C GLU A 13 -43.92 47.67 6.70
N LEU A 14 -45.05 47.11 6.23
CA LEU A 14 -45.26 45.66 6.16
C LEU A 14 -44.41 45.03 5.06
N LEU A 15 -44.40 45.64 3.87
CA LEU A 15 -43.55 45.21 2.75
C LEU A 15 -42.06 45.29 3.11
N MET A 16 -41.63 46.37 3.78
CA MET A 16 -40.25 46.50 4.26
C MET A 16 -39.88 45.44 5.30
N GLY A 17 -40.82 45.08 6.19
CA GLY A 17 -40.66 43.99 7.16
C GLY A 17 -40.49 42.62 6.49
N GLU A 18 -41.31 42.33 5.48
CA GLU A 18 -41.22 41.09 4.69
C GLU A 18 -39.91 41.01 3.90
N VAL A 19 -39.50 42.10 3.24
CA VAL A 19 -38.20 42.22 2.55
C VAL A 19 -37.05 42.00 3.52
N LYS A 20 -37.10 42.56 4.74
CA LYS A 20 -36.03 42.35 5.73
C LYS A 20 -35.97 40.90 6.23
N ALA A 21 -37.13 40.25 6.38
CA ALA A 21 -37.22 38.85 6.80
C ALA A 21 -36.74 37.88 5.71
N THR A 22 -37.07 38.13 4.43
CA THR A 22 -36.54 37.35 3.31
C THR A 22 -35.02 37.52 3.19
N LEU A 23 -34.51 38.74 3.31
CA LEU A 23 -33.07 39.02 3.23
C LEU A 23 -32.28 38.34 4.36
N LYS A 24 -32.87 38.23 5.57
CA LYS A 24 -32.29 37.47 6.68
C LYS A 24 -32.22 35.97 6.35
N ARG A 25 -33.31 35.39 5.84
CA ARG A 25 -33.34 33.96 5.43
C ARG A 25 -32.35 33.66 4.31
N VAL A 26 -32.19 34.57 3.35
CA VAL A 26 -31.19 34.44 2.27
C VAL A 26 -29.78 34.41 2.84
N ARG A 27 -29.42 35.34 3.73
CA ARG A 27 -28.08 35.36 4.38
C ARG A 27 -27.82 34.10 5.23
N GLU A 28 -28.84 33.61 5.93
CA GLU A 28 -28.75 32.36 6.71
C GLU A 28 -28.53 31.15 5.78
N ALA A 29 -29.25 31.07 4.66
CA ALA A 29 -29.05 30.03 3.65
C ALA A 29 -27.67 30.11 2.98
N GLU A 30 -27.20 31.31 2.61
CA GLU A 30 -25.86 31.54 2.07
C GLU A 30 -24.76 31.11 3.05
N SER A 31 -24.94 31.42 4.34
CA SER A 31 -24.02 31.00 5.40
C SER A 31 -23.97 29.47 5.55
N GLN A 32 -25.08 28.77 5.36
CA GLN A 32 -25.14 27.30 5.40
C GLN A 32 -24.56 26.66 4.14
N MET A 33 -24.67 27.31 2.98
CA MET A 33 -24.20 26.77 1.70
C MET A 33 -22.68 26.93 1.51
N LYS A 34 -22.06 27.97 2.10
CA LYS A 34 -20.62 28.22 2.03
C LYS A 34 -19.73 27.03 2.46
N PRO A 35 -19.91 26.40 3.64
CA PRO A 35 -19.11 25.24 4.03
C PRO A 35 -19.32 24.03 3.11
N MET A 36 -20.51 23.90 2.51
CA MET A 36 -20.82 22.84 1.55
C MET A 36 -20.04 23.04 0.24
N PHE A 37 -19.93 24.27 -0.27
CA PHE A 37 -19.08 24.57 -1.42
C PHE A 37 -17.59 24.33 -1.13
N GLU A 38 -17.10 24.72 0.04
CA GLU A 38 -15.72 24.45 0.45
C GLU A 38 -15.44 22.95 0.61
N LYS A 39 -16.42 22.17 1.11
CA LYS A 39 -16.34 20.71 1.15
C LYS A 39 -16.33 20.13 -0.26
N ASN A 40 -17.21 20.60 -1.15
CA ASN A 40 -17.29 20.13 -2.53
C ASN A 40 -15.98 20.42 -3.29
N LYS A 41 -15.43 21.63 -3.16
CA LYS A 41 -14.12 22.00 -3.75
C LYS A 41 -12.99 21.09 -3.27
N ARG A 42 -12.97 20.74 -1.98
CA ARG A 42 -11.98 19.79 -1.42
C ARG A 42 -12.18 18.38 -1.96
N LEU A 43 -13.42 17.93 -2.12
CA LEU A 43 -13.74 16.62 -2.70
C LEU A 43 -13.38 16.55 -4.19
N SER A 44 -13.68 17.60 -4.97
CA SER A 44 -13.26 17.69 -6.38
C SER A 44 -11.74 17.55 -6.51
N LYS A 45 -10.96 18.28 -5.71
CA LYS A 45 -9.50 18.15 -5.72
C LYS A 45 -9.04 16.73 -5.38
N LYS A 46 -9.64 16.09 -4.38
CA LYS A 46 -9.34 14.69 -4.04
C LYS A 46 -9.68 13.73 -5.18
N ASN A 47 -10.80 13.95 -5.87
CA ASN A 47 -11.16 13.15 -7.04
C ASN A 47 -10.13 13.31 -8.17
N ASP A 48 -9.66 14.53 -8.43
CA ASP A 48 -8.60 14.78 -9.42
C ASP A 48 -7.29 14.05 -9.04
N ASP A 49 -6.89 14.10 -7.77
CA ASP A 49 -5.70 13.42 -7.27
C ASP A 49 -5.82 11.88 -7.38
N LEU A 50 -7.02 11.33 -7.12
CA LEU A 50 -7.32 9.91 -7.29
C LEU A 50 -7.32 9.49 -8.76
N LEU A 51 -7.92 10.30 -9.64
CA LEU A 51 -7.90 10.06 -11.09
C LEU A 51 -6.47 10.02 -11.63
N GLN A 52 -5.61 10.96 -11.22
CA GLN A 52 -4.19 10.93 -11.59
C GLN A 52 -3.48 9.68 -11.05
N THR A 53 -3.85 9.21 -9.86
CA THR A 53 -3.27 8.00 -9.28
C THR A 53 -3.70 6.75 -10.02
N LEU A 54 -4.98 6.67 -10.41
CA LEU A 54 -5.53 5.59 -11.21
C LEU A 54 -4.86 5.54 -12.58
N GLN A 55 -4.72 6.67 -13.28
CA GLN A 55 -4.01 6.74 -14.56
C GLN A 55 -2.57 6.23 -14.45
N ARG A 56 -1.84 6.63 -13.40
CA ARG A 56 -0.48 6.11 -13.13
C ARG A 56 -0.46 4.60 -12.89
N MET A 57 -1.48 4.04 -12.25
CA MET A 57 -1.59 2.59 -12.05
C MET A 57 -1.95 1.86 -13.36
N GLU A 58 -2.84 2.41 -14.18
CA GLU A 58 -3.17 1.86 -15.50
C GLU A 58 -1.96 1.81 -16.42
N GLU A 59 -1.12 2.86 -16.41
CA GLU A 59 0.14 2.88 -17.17
C GLU A 59 1.12 1.79 -16.68
N LYS A 60 1.25 1.61 -15.36
CA LYS A 60 2.05 0.53 -14.79
C LYS A 60 1.53 -0.84 -15.21
N LEU A 61 0.21 -1.06 -15.18
CA LEU A 61 -0.40 -2.31 -15.63
C LEU A 61 -0.16 -2.55 -17.13
N LYS A 62 -0.28 -1.52 -17.98
CA LYS A 62 0.05 -1.61 -19.41
C LYS A 62 1.52 -1.99 -19.63
N ASN A 63 2.44 -1.40 -18.86
CA ASN A 63 3.87 -1.73 -18.95
C ASN A 63 4.16 -3.15 -18.49
N LEU A 64 3.61 -3.58 -17.35
CA LEU A 64 3.76 -4.96 -16.86
C LEU A 64 3.13 -5.97 -17.83
N SER A 65 1.99 -5.65 -18.43
CA SER A 65 1.37 -6.50 -19.46
C SER A 65 2.26 -6.65 -20.69
N ARG A 66 2.96 -5.58 -21.11
CA ARG A 66 3.92 -5.63 -22.21
C ARG A 66 5.15 -6.47 -21.84
N GLU A 67 5.73 -6.23 -20.67
CA GLU A 67 6.88 -6.98 -20.16
C GLU A 67 6.56 -8.48 -20.00
N ASN A 68 5.37 -8.81 -19.49
CA ASN A 68 4.89 -10.19 -19.42
C ASN A 68 4.74 -10.84 -20.80
N ALA A 69 4.26 -10.10 -21.80
CA ALA A 69 4.17 -10.61 -23.18
C ALA A 69 5.58 -10.87 -23.76
N GLU A 70 6.52 -9.96 -23.54
CA GLU A 70 7.93 -10.12 -23.96
C GLU A 70 8.62 -11.30 -23.25
N MET A 71 8.37 -11.49 -21.95
CA MET A 71 8.88 -12.64 -21.20
C MET A 71 8.30 -13.95 -21.73
N LYS A 72 7.00 -13.98 -22.06
CA LYS A 72 6.33 -15.15 -22.65
C LYS A 72 6.92 -15.49 -24.03
N GLU A 73 7.21 -14.49 -24.84
CA GLU A 73 7.87 -14.67 -26.15
C GLU A 73 9.31 -15.21 -25.98
N LYS A 74 10.11 -14.64 -25.07
CA LYS A 74 11.47 -15.11 -24.74
C LYS A 74 11.48 -16.53 -24.16
N ALA A 75 10.49 -16.90 -23.35
CA ALA A 75 10.32 -18.26 -22.84
C ALA A 75 9.91 -19.25 -23.95
N SER A 76 9.14 -18.79 -24.94
CA SER A 76 8.75 -19.60 -26.09
C SER A 76 9.88 -19.81 -27.10
N SER A 77 10.79 -18.83 -27.26
CA SER A 77 11.91 -18.89 -28.20
C SER A 77 13.16 -19.61 -27.66
N SER A 78 13.26 -19.83 -26.35
CA SER A 78 14.36 -20.53 -25.69
C SER A 78 14.13 -22.04 -25.46
N ARG A 79 12.98 -22.59 -25.88
CA ARG A 79 12.70 -24.05 -25.81
C ARG A 79 13.15 -24.77 -27.09
N PRO A 80 13.82 -25.94 -26.99
CA PRO A 80 14.23 -26.72 -28.16
C PRO A 80 13.04 -27.26 -28.97
N PRO A 81 13.20 -27.55 -30.27
CA PRO A 81 12.08 -27.81 -31.21
C PRO A 81 11.26 -29.08 -30.94
N SER A 82 11.62 -29.90 -29.96
CA SER A 82 10.97 -31.18 -29.67
C SER A 82 9.72 -31.09 -28.77
N GLN A 83 9.30 -29.90 -28.34
CA GLN A 83 8.06 -29.69 -27.55
C GLN A 83 7.06 -28.71 -28.18
N GLN A 84 7.19 -28.41 -29.47
CA GLN A 84 6.37 -27.38 -30.12
C GLN A 84 4.96 -27.84 -30.53
N GLN A 85 4.57 -29.09 -30.22
CA GLN A 85 3.26 -29.64 -30.61
C GLN A 85 2.22 -29.81 -29.49
N SER A 86 2.52 -29.64 -28.20
CA SER A 86 1.55 -30.05 -27.15
C SER A 86 0.71 -28.93 -26.50
N ILE A 87 0.91 -27.65 -26.80
CA ILE A 87 0.23 -26.57 -26.05
C ILE A 87 -0.98 -25.96 -26.78
N GLN A 88 -1.19 -26.22 -28.08
CA GLN A 88 -2.43 -25.79 -28.76
C GLN A 88 -3.65 -26.69 -28.45
N THR A 89 -3.48 -27.82 -27.75
CA THR A 89 -4.56 -28.76 -27.40
C THR A 89 -5.20 -28.52 -26.02
N GLN A 90 -4.65 -27.65 -25.16
CA GLN A 90 -5.12 -27.50 -23.78
C GLN A 90 -6.39 -26.63 -23.59
N LEU A 91 -7.08 -26.23 -24.66
CA LEU A 91 -8.42 -25.61 -24.59
C LEU A 91 -9.56 -26.60 -24.91
N LYS A 92 -9.28 -27.91 -24.99
CA LYS A 92 -10.33 -28.93 -25.10
C LYS A 92 -10.49 -29.67 -23.77
N ARG A 93 -11.72 -29.62 -23.25
CA ARG A 93 -12.21 -30.41 -22.10
C ARG A 93 -11.69 -31.86 -22.18
N PRO A 94 -11.09 -32.42 -21.12
CA PRO A 94 -10.71 -33.83 -21.11
C PRO A 94 -11.99 -34.67 -21.16
N SER A 95 -12.11 -35.49 -22.21
CA SER A 95 -13.30 -36.30 -22.50
C SER A 95 -13.12 -37.79 -22.13
N SER A 96 -12.05 -38.15 -21.41
CA SER A 96 -11.84 -39.52 -20.93
C SER A 96 -11.22 -39.58 -19.53
N LEU A 97 -11.49 -40.67 -18.82
CA LEU A 97 -11.05 -40.92 -17.43
C LEU A 97 -9.52 -41.06 -17.31
N THR A 98 -8.86 -41.50 -18.39
CA THR A 98 -7.41 -41.62 -18.49
C THR A 98 -6.73 -40.24 -18.60
N ASP A 99 -7.39 -39.28 -19.25
CA ASP A 99 -6.88 -37.91 -19.40
C ASP A 99 -6.91 -37.14 -18.07
N LEU A 100 -7.85 -37.46 -17.18
CA LEU A 100 -7.91 -36.88 -15.83
C LEU A 100 -6.75 -37.36 -14.95
N SER A 101 -6.37 -38.64 -15.06
CA SER A 101 -5.22 -39.20 -14.32
C SER A 101 -3.90 -38.55 -14.76
N HIS A 102 -3.68 -38.42 -16.06
CA HIS A 102 -2.48 -37.76 -16.58
C HIS A 102 -2.46 -36.25 -16.29
N ALA A 103 -3.61 -35.56 -16.33
CA ALA A 103 -3.68 -34.15 -15.94
C ALA A 103 -3.36 -33.95 -14.45
N HIS A 104 -3.72 -34.90 -13.60
CA HIS A 104 -3.38 -34.87 -12.17
C HIS A 104 -1.88 -35.13 -11.95
N GLU A 105 -1.31 -36.15 -12.60
CA GLU A 105 0.14 -36.43 -12.57
C GLU A 105 0.96 -35.23 -13.07
N GLU A 106 0.51 -34.56 -14.14
CA GLU A 106 1.17 -33.34 -14.64
C GLU A 106 1.13 -32.18 -13.63
N GLN A 107 0.00 -32.00 -12.91
CA GLN A 107 -0.09 -31.01 -11.84
C GLN A 107 0.84 -31.32 -10.66
N GLU A 108 0.95 -32.59 -10.26
CA GLU A 108 1.89 -33.02 -9.22
C GLU A 108 3.36 -32.76 -9.63
N VAL A 109 3.70 -33.03 -10.89
CA VAL A 109 5.04 -32.75 -11.43
C VAL A 109 5.33 -31.25 -11.47
N GLU A 110 4.37 -30.40 -11.85
CA GLU A 110 4.55 -28.95 -11.82
C GLU A 110 4.66 -28.40 -10.39
N PHE A 111 3.90 -28.95 -9.44
CA PHE A 111 4.02 -28.62 -8.03
C PHE A 111 5.41 -28.98 -7.47
N LEU A 112 5.92 -30.17 -7.78
CA LEU A 112 7.26 -30.61 -7.40
C LEU A 112 8.36 -29.73 -8.03
N LYS A 113 8.21 -29.31 -9.29
CA LYS A 113 9.15 -28.37 -9.93
C LYS A 113 9.18 -27.03 -9.22
N LEU A 114 8.01 -26.51 -8.82
CA LEU A 114 7.94 -25.25 -8.07
C LEU A 114 8.61 -25.37 -6.71
N GLN A 115 8.38 -26.49 -6.01
CA GLN A 115 9.05 -26.78 -4.73
C GLN A 115 10.57 -26.91 -4.87
N VAL A 116 11.05 -27.54 -5.94
CA VAL A 116 12.50 -27.63 -6.24
C VAL A 116 13.08 -26.25 -6.56
N ALA A 117 12.35 -25.39 -7.27
CA ALA A 117 12.77 -24.02 -7.56
C ALA A 117 12.86 -23.17 -6.29
N GLU A 118 11.89 -23.30 -5.38
CA GLU A 118 11.90 -22.64 -4.08
C GLU A 118 13.06 -23.11 -3.20
N GLN A 119 13.27 -24.43 -3.09
CA GLN A 119 14.41 -25.00 -2.38
C GLN A 119 15.75 -24.53 -2.97
N ARG A 120 15.83 -24.39 -4.30
CA ARG A 120 17.01 -23.84 -4.97
C ARG A 120 17.27 -22.39 -4.58
N GLY A 121 16.23 -21.57 -4.47
CA GLY A 121 16.34 -20.19 -3.98
C GLY A 121 16.88 -20.12 -2.55
N ILE A 122 16.37 -20.96 -1.64
CA ILE A 122 16.86 -21.04 -0.26
C ILE A 122 18.34 -21.45 -0.21
N ILE A 123 18.74 -22.43 -1.05
CA ILE A 123 20.14 -22.85 -1.15
C ILE A 123 21.02 -21.69 -1.63
N ASP A 124 20.57 -20.91 -2.61
CA ASP A 124 21.34 -19.78 -3.15
C ASP A 124 21.49 -18.66 -2.10
N GLU A 125 20.43 -18.37 -1.32
CA GLU A 125 20.49 -17.42 -0.20
C GLU A 125 21.47 -17.86 0.90
N LEU A 126 21.37 -19.11 1.34
CA LEU A 126 22.28 -19.69 2.34
C LEU A 126 23.73 -19.73 1.83
N THR A 127 23.92 -20.00 0.54
CA THR A 127 25.23 -19.99 -0.10
C THR A 127 25.82 -18.57 -0.09
N GLN A 128 25.01 -17.56 -0.40
CA GLN A 128 25.43 -16.17 -0.38
C GLN A 128 25.75 -15.69 1.05
N GLU A 129 24.98 -16.10 2.05
CA GLU A 129 25.24 -15.77 3.45
C GLU A 129 26.55 -16.40 3.96
N ARG A 130 26.81 -17.66 3.59
CA ARG A 130 28.08 -18.34 3.85
C ARG A 130 29.26 -17.60 3.21
N ASP A 131 29.14 -17.16 1.96
CA ASP A 131 30.19 -16.39 1.29
C ASP A 131 30.42 -15.03 1.95
N ARG A 132 29.37 -14.32 2.38
CA ARG A 132 29.48 -13.09 3.16
C ARG A 132 30.21 -13.31 4.49
N LEU A 133 29.89 -14.40 5.21
CA LEU A 133 30.56 -14.76 6.47
C LEU A 133 32.03 -15.11 6.26
N VAL A 134 32.38 -15.81 5.17
CA VAL A 134 33.78 -16.10 4.81
C VAL A 134 34.56 -14.82 4.51
N MET A 135 33.96 -13.87 3.78
CA MET A 135 34.59 -12.57 3.49
C MET A 135 34.73 -11.70 4.74
N SER A 136 33.75 -11.75 5.65
CA SER A 136 33.80 -11.05 6.94
C SER A 136 34.89 -11.61 7.87
N LYS A 137 35.08 -12.94 7.89
CA LYS A 137 36.21 -13.60 8.56
C LYS A 137 37.58 -13.21 7.97
N LYS A 138 37.66 -13.02 6.64
CA LYS A 138 38.89 -12.55 5.96
C LYS A 138 39.22 -11.10 6.32
N ASN A 139 38.22 -10.23 6.51
CA ASN A 139 38.41 -8.83 6.90
C ASN A 139 38.82 -8.63 8.36
N ARG A 140 38.47 -9.56 9.27
CA ARG A 140 38.94 -9.55 10.67
C ARG A 140 40.39 -10.05 10.86
N ARG A 141 41.03 -10.58 9.82
CA ARG A 141 42.44 -11.05 9.85
C ARG A 141 43.37 -10.16 9.03
N LYS A 142 43.28 -8.83 9.17
CA LYS A 142 44.33 -7.90 8.71
C LYS A 142 45.18 -7.47 9.91
N PRO A 143 46.53 -7.55 9.84
CA PRO A 143 47.39 -7.14 10.94
C PRO A 143 47.30 -5.62 11.11
N LEU A 144 47.17 -5.15 12.35
CA LEU A 144 47.24 -3.72 12.67
C LEU A 144 48.61 -3.18 12.22
N LYS A 145 48.61 -2.33 11.18
CA LYS A 145 49.75 -1.45 10.88
C LYS A 145 49.68 -0.26 11.82
N LEU A 146 50.67 -0.14 12.69
CA LEU A 146 50.94 1.05 13.50
C LEU A 146 51.13 2.27 12.57
N SER A 147 50.38 3.33 12.86
CA SER A 147 50.49 4.63 12.20
C SER A 147 51.84 5.28 12.55
N LYS A 148 52.67 5.51 11.53
CA LYS A 148 53.92 6.27 11.64
C LYS A 148 53.61 7.75 11.87
N ARG A 149 53.97 8.29 13.04
CA ARG A 149 54.15 9.73 13.23
C ARG A 149 55.34 10.18 12.37
N HIS A 150 55.17 11.33 11.70
CA HIS A 150 56.24 12.02 11.00
C HIS A 150 57.28 12.48 12.02
N VAL A 151 58.43 11.83 12.05
CA VAL A 151 59.65 12.35 12.67
C VAL A 151 60.37 13.11 11.56
N VAL A 152 60.62 14.39 11.79
CA VAL A 152 61.52 15.19 10.96
C VAL A 152 62.94 14.74 11.33
N GLU A 153 63.59 14.03 10.43
CA GLU A 153 65.02 13.69 10.52
C GLU A 153 65.84 14.98 10.39
N THR A 154 66.30 15.50 11.52
CA THR A 154 67.47 16.37 11.55
C THR A 154 68.72 15.48 11.49
N TYR A 155 69.33 15.42 10.31
CA TYR A 155 70.67 14.90 10.11
C TYR A 155 71.69 15.78 10.86
N PHE A 156 72.31 15.26 11.92
CA PHE A 156 73.75 15.44 12.17
C PHE A 156 74.23 14.38 13.17
N GLY A 157 75.22 13.60 12.74
CA GLY A 157 75.63 12.35 13.38
C GLY A 157 76.42 12.50 14.66
N PHE A 158 76.25 11.50 15.52
CA PHE A 158 77.25 11.05 16.47
C PHE A 158 77.32 9.54 16.36
N ASP A 159 78.49 9.07 15.92
CA ASP A 159 78.93 7.69 15.93
C ASP A 159 79.55 7.43 17.31
N GLU A 160 78.95 6.55 18.09
CA GLU A 160 79.57 5.94 19.26
C GLU A 160 79.68 4.44 18.98
N GLU A 161 80.89 3.98 18.72
CA GLU A 161 81.44 2.74 19.30
C GLU A 161 82.91 2.60 18.88
N SER A 162 83.84 2.94 19.78
CA SER A 162 85.16 2.29 19.80
C SER A 162 85.88 2.54 21.13
N ILE A 163 85.59 1.70 22.11
CA ILE A 163 86.51 1.35 23.18
C ILE A 163 86.62 -0.17 23.14
N ASP A 164 87.77 -0.68 22.68
CA ASP A 164 88.56 -1.64 23.44
C ASP A 164 89.93 -1.88 22.77
N SER A 165 90.94 -1.46 23.54
CA SER A 165 92.21 -2.12 23.85
C SER A 165 92.90 -3.11 22.88
N GLU A 166 94.21 -2.85 22.80
CA GLU A 166 95.32 -3.80 22.64
C GLU A 166 95.64 -4.32 21.23
N THR A 167 96.67 -3.75 20.62
CA THR A 167 97.90 -4.49 20.36
C THR A 167 99.07 -3.57 20.03
N SER A 168 100.18 -3.91 20.66
CA SER A 168 101.48 -3.27 20.62
C SER A 168 102.24 -3.55 19.32
N SER A 169 103.22 -2.69 19.06
CA SER A 169 104.55 -3.00 18.48
C SER A 169 104.86 -2.64 17.01
N LEU A 170 105.80 -1.69 16.92
CA LEU A 170 107.02 -1.72 16.09
C LEU A 170 106.89 -1.47 14.58
N THR A 171 107.28 -0.25 14.16
CA THR A 171 108.42 0.05 13.23
C THR A 171 108.42 1.57 12.96
N SER A 172 109.39 2.36 13.46
CA SER A 172 110.55 2.89 12.69
C SER A 172 110.21 3.16 11.21
N TYR A 173 110.32 4.36 10.62
CA TYR A 173 111.51 5.18 10.47
C TYR A 173 111.15 6.65 10.23
N ASN A 174 111.79 7.57 10.94
CA ASN A 174 112.17 8.89 10.40
C ASN A 174 113.37 9.40 11.19
N THR A 175 114.53 8.87 10.83
CA THR A 175 115.88 9.46 10.99
C THR A 175 116.39 9.54 9.54
N ASP A 176 116.79 10.68 8.97
CA ASP A 176 117.92 11.58 9.29
C ASP A 176 117.62 12.96 8.65
N LEU A 177 117.91 14.16 9.17
CA LEU A 177 119.00 14.68 10.01
C LEU A 177 120.42 14.43 9.45
N THR A 178 120.83 15.30 8.53
CA THR A 178 122.18 15.90 8.52
C THR A 178 121.92 17.40 8.38
N ASP A 179 122.43 18.34 9.18
CA ASP A 179 123.51 18.34 10.14
C ASP A 179 123.35 19.59 11.05
N ARG A 180 123.87 19.49 12.28
CA ARG A 180 124.20 20.55 13.28
C ARG A 180 123.17 21.04 14.31
N THR A 181 123.36 20.47 15.52
CA THR A 181 123.27 20.98 16.91
C THR A 181 123.19 22.50 17.10
N PRO A 182 122.47 23.03 18.14
CA PRO A 182 122.85 22.84 19.55
C PRO A 182 121.69 22.69 20.57
N ALA A 183 122.08 22.41 21.81
CA ALA A 183 121.30 21.89 22.93
C ALA A 183 120.52 22.93 23.78
N THR A 184 119.40 22.43 24.32
CA THR A 184 118.66 22.73 25.58
C THR A 184 118.04 24.11 25.84
N PRO A 185 116.70 24.13 26.04
CA PRO A 185 116.06 24.86 27.14
C PRO A 185 115.02 24.00 27.89
N GLU A 186 115.04 24.04 29.23
CA GLU A 186 113.94 23.59 30.09
C GLU A 186 113.64 24.70 31.10
N GLU A 187 112.36 24.80 31.51
CA GLU A 187 111.77 25.74 32.48
C GLU A 187 111.18 27.06 31.92
N ASP A 188 110.12 27.01 31.09
CA ASP A 188 109.08 28.09 31.00
C ASP A 188 107.79 27.71 30.21
N LEU A 189 107.70 26.50 29.64
CA LEU A 189 106.59 26.13 28.73
C LEU A 189 105.35 25.58 29.45
N GLU A 190 105.46 24.99 30.64
CA GLU A 190 104.29 24.40 31.33
C GLU A 190 103.35 25.46 31.95
N GLU A 191 103.88 26.59 32.42
CA GLU A 191 103.09 27.67 33.03
C GLU A 191 102.39 28.54 31.97
N SER A 192 102.98 28.65 30.77
CA SER A 192 102.38 29.32 29.61
C SER A 192 101.27 28.47 28.97
N VAL A 193 101.47 27.15 28.85
CA VAL A 193 100.46 26.22 28.31
C VAL A 193 99.24 26.10 29.23
N SER A 194 99.44 25.98 30.54
CA SER A 194 98.33 25.92 31.51
C SER A 194 97.53 27.23 31.58
N ARG A 195 98.20 28.38 31.42
CA ARG A 195 97.56 29.68 31.31
C ARG A 195 96.75 29.82 30.02
N GLU A 196 97.29 29.40 28.87
CA GLU A 196 96.55 29.42 27.59
C GLU A 196 95.32 28.48 27.62
N GLU A 197 95.44 27.29 28.22
CA GLU A 197 94.31 26.37 28.41
C GLU A 197 93.20 26.97 29.29
N SER A 198 93.59 27.64 30.38
CA SER A 198 92.61 28.30 31.27
C SER A 198 91.86 29.43 30.56
N GLU A 199 92.55 30.17 29.68
CA GLU A 199 91.97 31.25 28.91
C GLU A 199 91.03 30.73 27.81
N LEU A 200 91.36 29.59 27.20
CA LEU A 200 90.49 28.89 26.24
C LEU A 200 89.21 28.39 26.92
N ARG A 201 89.30 27.79 28.12
CA ARG A 201 88.13 27.38 28.91
C ARG A 201 87.23 28.54 29.26
N PHE A 202 87.81 29.68 29.66
CA PHE A 202 87.03 30.88 29.97
C PHE A 202 86.28 31.42 28.75
N ARG A 203 86.94 31.45 27.58
CA ARG A 203 86.30 31.84 26.31
C ARG A 203 85.16 30.88 25.93
N GLN A 204 85.36 29.57 26.12
CA GLN A 204 84.33 28.57 25.85
C GLN A 204 83.12 28.74 26.78
N LEU A 205 83.35 28.85 28.08
CA LEU A 205 82.29 29.05 29.08
C LEU A 205 81.49 30.33 28.82
N THR A 206 82.15 31.40 28.40
CA THR A 206 81.47 32.67 28.04
C THR A 206 80.55 32.50 26.82
N ARG A 207 80.99 31.74 25.80
CA ARG A 207 80.15 31.44 24.63
C ARG A 207 78.95 30.58 25.00
N GLU A 208 79.15 29.58 25.85
CA GLU A 208 78.08 28.71 26.34
C GLU A 208 77.07 29.49 27.20
N TYR A 209 77.54 30.36 28.08
CA TYR A 209 76.66 31.25 28.86
C TYR A 209 75.82 32.17 27.96
N GLN A 210 76.42 32.78 26.94
CA GLN A 210 75.69 33.60 25.97
C GLN A 210 74.73 32.78 25.09
N ALA A 211 75.07 31.53 24.77
CA ALA A 211 74.17 30.62 24.06
C ALA A 211 72.97 30.24 24.93
N LEU A 212 73.20 29.98 26.22
CA LEU A 212 72.16 29.68 27.19
C LEU A 212 71.24 30.89 27.43
N GLN A 213 71.78 32.10 27.56
CA GLN A 213 70.97 33.33 27.67
C GLN A 213 70.08 33.54 26.44
N ARG A 214 70.60 33.28 25.23
CA ARG A 214 69.81 33.34 23.99
C ARG A 214 68.74 32.26 23.94
N ALA A 215 69.08 31.02 24.32
CA ALA A 215 68.12 29.92 24.40
C ALA A 215 67.00 30.20 25.42
N TYR A 216 67.34 30.78 26.57
CA TYR A 216 66.38 31.18 27.60
C TYR A 216 65.48 32.32 27.10
N ALA A 217 66.00 33.31 26.39
CA ALA A 217 65.20 34.37 25.78
C ALA A 217 64.22 33.83 24.72
N LEU A 218 64.68 32.90 23.86
CA LEU A 218 63.83 32.25 22.86
C LEU A 218 62.77 31.35 23.50
N LEU A 219 63.11 30.64 24.58
CA LEU A 219 62.13 29.90 25.37
C LEU A 219 61.13 30.86 26.01
N GLN A 220 61.55 31.99 26.57
CA GLN A 220 60.63 32.97 27.12
C GLN A 220 59.70 33.58 26.05
N GLU A 221 60.17 33.70 24.81
CA GLU A 221 59.38 34.13 23.65
C GLU A 221 58.40 33.04 23.17
N GLN A 222 58.85 31.78 23.09
CA GLN A 222 58.04 30.60 22.68
C GLN A 222 57.02 30.17 23.74
N THR A 223 57.37 30.30 25.02
CA THR A 223 56.49 29.94 26.14
C THR A 223 55.55 31.09 26.53
N GLY A 224 55.54 32.18 25.75
CA GLY A 224 54.65 33.32 25.96
C GLY A 224 55.01 34.09 27.22
N GLY A 225 55.96 35.02 27.12
CA GLY A 225 56.00 36.16 28.01
C GLY A 225 54.62 36.84 27.97
N SER A 226 53.86 36.69 29.06
CA SER A 226 52.40 36.82 29.15
C SER A 226 51.67 35.51 28.81
N LEU A 227 51.21 34.81 29.85
CA LEU A 227 49.82 34.39 29.90
C LEU A 227 49.00 35.62 29.49
N ASP A 228 48.68 35.77 28.21
CA ASP A 228 47.73 36.77 27.73
C ASP A 228 46.39 36.35 28.31
N ALA A 229 46.20 36.68 29.59
CA ALA A 229 45.07 36.27 30.39
C ALA A 229 43.78 36.79 29.75
N GLU A 230 43.85 37.89 29.01
CA GLU A 230 42.78 38.37 28.14
C GLU A 230 42.52 37.43 26.96
N ARG A 231 43.53 37.00 26.22
CA ARG A 231 43.34 36.05 25.11
C ARG A 231 42.86 34.70 25.59
N GLU A 232 43.42 34.16 26.66
CA GLU A 232 42.91 32.93 27.27
C GLU A 232 41.49 33.10 27.84
N ALA A 233 41.16 34.26 28.43
CA ALA A 233 39.80 34.56 28.88
C ALA A 233 38.83 34.62 27.69
N ARG A 234 39.20 35.27 26.59
CA ARG A 234 38.40 35.30 25.35
C ARG A 234 38.22 33.91 24.75
N THR A 235 39.26 33.07 24.74
CA THR A 235 39.15 31.68 24.29
C THR A 235 38.25 30.86 25.21
N ARG A 236 38.35 31.03 26.53
CA ARG A 236 37.46 30.38 27.50
C ARG A 236 36.00 30.83 27.31
N GLU A 237 35.74 32.13 27.18
CA GLU A 237 34.41 32.69 26.93
C GLU A 237 33.81 32.18 25.62
N GLN A 238 34.60 32.14 24.53
CA GLN A 238 34.18 31.60 23.25
C GLN A 238 33.77 30.12 23.35
N LEU A 239 34.59 29.29 24.00
CA LEU A 239 34.27 27.88 24.23
C LEU A 239 33.02 27.72 25.13
N GLN A 240 32.79 28.64 26.05
CA GLN A 240 31.62 28.63 26.94
C GLN A 240 30.34 29.00 26.17
N LEU A 241 30.42 29.93 25.22
CA LEU A 241 29.35 30.24 24.29
C LEU A 241 29.05 29.04 23.36
N GLU A 242 30.07 28.40 22.81
CA GLU A 242 29.91 27.22 21.97
C GLU A 242 29.29 26.04 22.73
N LEU A 243 29.73 25.82 23.98
CA LEU A 243 29.17 24.80 24.87
C LEU A 243 27.70 25.06 25.18
N SER A 244 27.34 26.30 25.52
CA SER A 244 25.94 26.67 25.78
C SER A 244 25.06 26.56 24.52
N SER A 245 25.59 26.90 23.34
CA SER A 245 24.91 26.72 22.06
C SER A 245 24.67 25.24 21.74
N CYS A 246 25.69 24.39 21.95
CA CYS A 246 25.54 22.94 21.78
C CYS A 246 24.52 22.36 22.76
N GLN A 247 24.52 22.79 24.02
CA GLN A 247 23.55 22.36 25.02
C GLN A 247 22.11 22.75 24.65
N ALA A 248 21.89 23.99 24.21
CA ALA A 248 20.58 24.42 23.72
C ALA A 248 20.11 23.56 22.53
N LYS A 249 21.02 23.28 21.59
CA LYS A 249 20.72 22.44 20.44
C LYS A 249 20.41 20.99 20.81
N ILE A 250 21.07 20.45 21.84
CA ILE A 250 20.76 19.12 22.39
C ILE A 250 19.34 19.13 22.95
N VAL A 251 18.98 20.11 23.77
CA VAL A 251 17.63 20.23 24.35
C VAL A 251 16.55 20.36 23.27
N ASP A 252 16.78 21.16 22.23
CA ASP A 252 15.84 21.30 21.12
C ASP A 252 15.67 19.99 20.33
N LEU A 253 16.77 19.26 20.10
CA LEU A 253 16.73 17.96 19.43
C LEU A 253 16.06 16.88 20.28
N GLU A 254 16.29 16.87 21.60
CA GLU A 254 15.62 15.97 22.54
C GLU A 254 14.12 16.25 22.58
N LYS A 255 13.72 17.53 22.58
CA LYS A 255 12.31 17.94 22.50
C LYS A 255 11.69 17.54 21.16
N ALA A 256 12.38 17.77 20.05
CA ALA A 256 11.93 17.35 18.72
C ALA A 256 11.83 15.81 18.60
N LEU A 257 12.73 15.05 19.23
CA LEU A 257 12.68 13.60 19.29
C LEU A 257 11.51 13.09 20.16
N ALA A 258 11.24 13.75 21.28
CA ALA A 258 10.09 13.46 22.12
C ALA A 258 8.77 13.73 21.39
N GLU A 259 8.68 14.83 20.63
CA GLU A 259 7.54 15.17 19.78
C GLU A 259 7.40 14.20 18.58
N ARG A 260 8.51 13.71 18.03
CA ARG A 260 8.54 12.71 16.95
C ARG A 260 8.26 11.27 17.45
N GLY A 261 8.21 11.06 18.77
CA GLY A 261 8.00 9.76 19.42
C GLY A 261 6.57 9.21 19.34
N GLN A 262 5.58 10.01 18.94
CA GLN A 262 4.22 9.54 18.65
C GLN A 262 3.61 10.41 17.56
N ASP A 263 3.70 9.97 16.30
CA ASP A 263 2.77 10.45 15.29
C ASP A 263 1.38 9.91 15.68
N SER A 264 0.66 10.64 16.56
CA SER A 264 -0.63 10.24 17.14
C SER A 264 -1.60 9.76 16.06
N LYS A 265 -1.51 10.37 14.87
CA LYS A 265 -2.28 9.98 13.69
C LYS A 265 -1.95 8.59 13.21
N TRP A 266 -0.67 8.21 13.15
CA TRP A 266 -0.26 6.86 12.76
C TRP A 266 -0.74 5.80 13.77
N VAL A 267 -0.69 6.10 15.06
CA VAL A 267 -1.19 5.18 16.09
C VAL A 267 -2.71 5.00 16.00
N GLU A 268 -3.45 6.09 15.83
CA GLU A 268 -4.90 6.09 15.61
C GLU A 268 -5.29 5.33 14.33
N GLU A 269 -4.57 5.57 13.23
CA GLU A 269 -4.79 4.92 11.94
C GLU A 269 -4.47 3.42 12.01
N LYS A 270 -3.36 3.03 12.67
CA LYS A 270 -3.04 1.63 12.93
C LYS A 270 -4.14 0.94 13.75
N GLN A 271 -4.64 1.58 14.80
CA GLN A 271 -5.72 1.01 15.63
C GLN A 271 -7.04 0.93 14.87
N TYR A 272 -7.35 1.90 14.02
CA TYR A 272 -8.51 1.86 13.14
C TYR A 272 -8.40 0.69 12.15
N LEU A 273 -7.26 0.54 11.48
CA LEU A 273 -7.00 -0.54 10.54
C LEU A 273 -7.12 -1.92 11.20
N LEU A 274 -6.63 -2.07 12.44
CA LEU A 274 -6.80 -3.31 13.20
C LEU A 274 -8.27 -3.63 13.47
N ARG A 275 -9.07 -2.65 13.88
CA ARG A 275 -10.52 -2.83 14.08
C ARG A 275 -11.24 -3.20 12.79
N THR A 276 -10.96 -2.50 11.69
CA THR A 276 -11.57 -2.83 10.41
C THR A 276 -11.15 -4.20 9.88
N ASN A 277 -9.89 -4.59 10.08
CA ASN A 277 -9.44 -5.94 9.70
C ASN A 277 -10.14 -7.03 10.50
N GLN A 278 -10.36 -6.80 11.80
CA GLN A 278 -11.09 -7.73 12.65
C GLN A 278 -12.54 -7.89 12.15
N GLU A 279 -13.23 -6.79 11.87
CA GLU A 279 -14.59 -6.82 11.31
C GLU A 279 -14.67 -7.51 9.95
N LEU A 280 -13.68 -7.30 9.08
CA LEU A 280 -13.60 -7.96 7.77
C LEU A 280 -13.33 -9.46 7.93
N HIS A 281 -12.47 -9.84 8.88
CA HIS A 281 -12.19 -11.24 9.16
C HIS A 281 -13.45 -11.97 9.66
N GLU A 282 -14.20 -11.37 10.58
CA GLU A 282 -15.47 -11.91 11.07
C GLU A 282 -16.52 -12.05 9.96
N LYS A 283 -16.63 -11.06 9.07
CA LYS A 283 -17.50 -11.13 7.89
C LYS A 283 -17.08 -12.25 6.94
N MET A 284 -15.79 -12.41 6.71
CA MET A 284 -15.27 -13.48 5.85
C MET A 284 -15.58 -14.86 6.45
N CYS A 285 -15.38 -15.05 7.76
CA CYS A 285 -15.75 -16.29 8.45
C CYS A 285 -17.26 -16.58 8.35
N ALA A 286 -18.11 -15.56 8.52
CA ALA A 286 -19.56 -15.72 8.38
C ALA A 286 -19.97 -16.10 6.95
N LEU A 287 -19.37 -15.47 5.94
CA LEU A 287 -19.61 -15.80 4.53
C LEU A 287 -19.12 -17.20 4.17
N GLN A 288 -17.95 -17.62 4.67
CA GLN A 288 -17.46 -18.99 4.47
C GLN A 288 -18.41 -20.03 5.07
N GLN A 289 -18.94 -19.78 6.26
CA GLN A 289 -19.95 -20.68 6.85
C GLN A 289 -21.24 -20.72 6.03
N ALA A 290 -21.70 -19.57 5.53
CA ALA A 290 -22.88 -19.51 4.67
C ALA A 290 -22.64 -20.26 3.35
N GLU A 291 -21.46 -20.12 2.75
CA GLU A 291 -21.05 -20.86 1.56
C GLU A 291 -21.06 -22.37 1.80
N SER A 292 -20.48 -22.86 2.90
CA SER A 292 -20.51 -24.29 3.24
C SER A 292 -21.94 -24.83 3.41
N ARG A 293 -22.85 -24.04 3.99
CA ARG A 293 -24.26 -24.42 4.10
C ARG A 293 -24.93 -24.50 2.74
N LEU A 294 -24.76 -23.48 1.89
CA LEU A 294 -25.32 -23.46 0.55
C LEU A 294 -24.76 -24.61 -0.31
N GLN A 295 -23.48 -24.96 -0.16
CA GLN A 295 -22.90 -26.11 -0.84
C GLN A 295 -23.58 -27.43 -0.41
N ALA A 296 -23.88 -27.60 0.88
CA ALA A 296 -24.63 -28.75 1.37
C ALA A 296 -26.07 -28.78 0.81
N GLU A 297 -26.79 -27.65 0.86
CA GLU A 297 -28.15 -27.55 0.30
C GLU A 297 -28.19 -27.86 -1.21
N VAL A 298 -27.19 -27.41 -1.97
CA VAL A 298 -27.06 -27.72 -3.39
C VAL A 298 -26.83 -29.22 -3.60
N GLN A 299 -26.05 -29.87 -2.73
CA GLN A 299 -25.84 -31.31 -2.83
C GLN A 299 -27.12 -32.07 -2.50
N ASP A 300 -27.83 -31.71 -1.42
CA ASP A 300 -29.12 -32.30 -1.07
C ASP A 300 -30.14 -32.16 -2.21
N ALA A 301 -30.18 -31.01 -2.88
CA ALA A 301 -31.05 -30.79 -4.04
C ALA A 301 -30.67 -31.64 -5.25
N ARG A 302 -29.37 -31.90 -5.47
CA ARG A 302 -28.92 -32.82 -6.53
C ARG A 302 -29.35 -34.25 -6.24
N ASP A 303 -29.14 -34.72 -5.01
CA ASP A 303 -29.52 -36.07 -4.59
C ASP A 303 -31.05 -36.27 -4.69
N GLN A 304 -31.83 -35.24 -4.36
CA GLN A 304 -33.29 -35.24 -4.58
C GLN A 304 -33.67 -35.30 -6.06
N ASN A 305 -32.98 -34.54 -6.93
CA ASN A 305 -33.23 -34.59 -8.37
C ASN A 305 -32.92 -35.97 -8.95
N GLU A 306 -31.80 -36.58 -8.57
CA GLU A 306 -31.49 -37.96 -8.98
C GLU A 306 -32.61 -38.92 -8.56
N LEU A 307 -33.12 -38.80 -7.34
CA LEU A 307 -34.25 -39.61 -6.86
C LEU A 307 -35.52 -39.39 -7.69
N LEU A 308 -35.81 -38.14 -8.06
CA LEU A 308 -36.95 -37.80 -8.90
C LEU A 308 -36.79 -38.34 -10.33
N GLU A 309 -35.59 -38.30 -10.89
CA GLU A 309 -35.29 -38.91 -12.20
C GLU A 309 -35.59 -40.42 -12.16
N PHE A 310 -35.14 -41.14 -11.13
CA PHE A 310 -35.50 -42.56 -10.95
C PHE A 310 -37.01 -42.76 -10.83
N ARG A 311 -37.71 -41.89 -10.10
CA ARG A 311 -39.16 -41.97 -9.93
C ARG A 311 -39.91 -41.73 -11.25
N VAL A 312 -39.46 -40.79 -12.06
CA VAL A 312 -40.03 -40.52 -13.40
C VAL A 312 -39.87 -41.75 -14.29
N LEU A 313 -38.67 -42.32 -14.36
CA LEU A 313 -38.42 -43.54 -15.15
C LEU A 313 -39.31 -44.72 -14.69
N GLU A 314 -39.51 -44.86 -13.37
CA GLU A 314 -40.41 -45.88 -12.81
C GLU A 314 -41.88 -45.66 -13.22
N LEU A 315 -42.32 -44.40 -13.28
CA LEU A 315 -43.67 -44.02 -13.70
C LEU A 315 -43.87 -44.21 -15.21
N GLU A 316 -42.89 -43.84 -16.03
CA GLU A 316 -42.90 -44.06 -17.48
C GLU A 316 -42.98 -45.56 -17.84
N GLU A 317 -42.23 -46.41 -17.12
CA GLU A 317 -42.30 -47.87 -17.31
C GLU A 317 -43.66 -48.45 -16.86
N ARG A 318 -44.25 -47.89 -15.79
CA ARG A 318 -45.63 -48.25 -15.38
C ARG A 318 -46.65 -47.84 -16.43
N GLU A 319 -46.52 -46.66 -17.01
CA GLU A 319 -47.40 -46.17 -18.08
C GLU A 319 -47.31 -47.09 -19.31
N ARG A 320 -46.10 -47.44 -19.76
CA ARG A 320 -45.91 -48.43 -20.85
C ARG A 320 -46.56 -49.77 -20.60
N ARG A 321 -46.59 -50.23 -19.34
CA ARG A 321 -47.17 -51.53 -18.94
C ARG A 321 -48.66 -51.46 -18.64
N SER A 322 -49.22 -50.27 -18.44
CA SER A 322 -50.64 -50.09 -18.23
C SER A 322 -51.41 -50.20 -19.55
N PRO A 323 -52.61 -50.82 -19.58
CA PRO A 323 -53.47 -50.74 -20.76
C PRO A 323 -53.81 -49.27 -21.00
N ALA A 324 -53.43 -48.73 -22.15
CA ALA A 324 -53.56 -47.32 -22.47
C ALA A 324 -54.96 -46.80 -22.14
N LEU A 325 -55.06 -45.91 -21.15
CA LEU A 325 -56.14 -44.93 -21.09
C LEU A 325 -56.00 -44.10 -22.37
N ASN A 326 -56.79 -44.44 -23.39
CA ASN A 326 -56.79 -43.79 -24.69
C ASN A 326 -57.28 -42.33 -24.58
N LEU A 327 -56.44 -41.43 -24.07
CA LEU A 327 -56.61 -39.99 -24.26
C LEU A 327 -55.79 -39.62 -25.49
N HIS A 328 -56.47 -39.44 -26.63
CA HIS A 328 -55.85 -38.95 -27.86
C HIS A 328 -55.36 -37.51 -27.64
N MET A 329 -54.09 -37.35 -27.28
CA MET A 329 -53.42 -36.05 -27.33
C MET A 329 -52.92 -35.81 -28.75
N SER A 330 -53.62 -34.98 -29.52
CA SER A 330 -53.17 -34.53 -30.83
C SER A 330 -51.89 -33.72 -30.71
N ALA A 331 -50.88 -33.97 -31.56
CA ALA A 331 -49.63 -33.23 -31.59
C ALA A 331 -49.87 -31.71 -31.80
N PHE A 332 -49.28 -30.88 -30.94
CA PHE A 332 -49.50 -29.43 -30.91
C PHE A 332 -48.44 -28.68 -31.74
N PRO A 333 -48.83 -27.71 -32.59
CA PRO A 333 -47.88 -26.80 -33.21
C PRO A 333 -47.33 -25.77 -32.19
N GLU A 334 -46.04 -25.45 -32.29
CA GLU A 334 -45.21 -24.78 -31.27
C GLU A 334 -45.59 -23.32 -30.90
N ASN A 335 -46.68 -22.75 -31.41
CA ASN A 335 -46.87 -21.30 -31.36
C ASN A 335 -48.31 -20.80 -31.14
N SER A 336 -49.25 -21.59 -30.64
CA SER A 336 -50.57 -21.06 -30.26
C SER A 336 -51.24 -21.88 -29.16
N SER A 337 -51.38 -21.28 -27.97
CA SER A 337 -52.12 -21.76 -26.78
C SER A 337 -51.68 -23.12 -26.21
N SER A 338 -51.45 -23.19 -24.90
CA SER A 338 -51.15 -24.48 -24.25
C SER A 338 -52.29 -25.49 -24.49
N ALA A 339 -51.98 -26.78 -24.46
CA ALA A 339 -52.98 -27.86 -24.60
C ALA A 339 -54.20 -27.64 -23.66
N LEU A 340 -53.91 -27.18 -22.45
CA LEU A 340 -54.88 -26.78 -21.44
C LEU A 340 -55.75 -25.60 -21.89
N GLN A 341 -55.15 -24.59 -22.49
CA GLN A 341 -55.86 -23.41 -22.96
C GLN A 341 -56.77 -23.72 -24.16
N ILE A 342 -56.37 -24.62 -25.06
CA ILE A 342 -57.21 -25.13 -26.15
C ILE A 342 -58.39 -25.91 -25.59
N TYR A 343 -58.14 -26.82 -24.65
CA TYR A 343 -59.19 -27.62 -24.01
C TYR A 343 -60.19 -26.73 -23.24
N CYS A 344 -59.70 -25.77 -22.44
CA CYS A 344 -60.55 -24.79 -21.77
C CYS A 344 -61.38 -23.97 -22.75
N HIS A 345 -60.83 -23.57 -23.91
CA HIS A 345 -61.59 -22.86 -24.94
C HIS A 345 -62.67 -23.74 -25.58
N GLN A 346 -62.39 -25.02 -25.83
CA GLN A 346 -63.35 -25.99 -26.38
C GLN A 346 -64.49 -26.28 -25.40
N GLU A 347 -64.19 -26.38 -24.10
CA GLU A 347 -65.16 -26.54 -23.02
C GLU A 347 -65.88 -25.23 -22.64
N GLY A 348 -65.58 -24.11 -23.33
CA GLY A 348 -66.22 -22.81 -23.09
C GLY A 348 -65.83 -22.16 -21.76
N VAL A 349 -64.75 -22.62 -21.12
CA VAL A 349 -64.22 -22.09 -19.85
C VAL A 349 -63.49 -20.77 -20.15
N LYS A 350 -64.12 -19.66 -19.78
CA LYS A 350 -63.57 -18.31 -19.99
C LYS A 350 -62.98 -17.67 -18.74
N ASP A 351 -63.61 -17.91 -17.59
CA ASP A 351 -63.19 -17.32 -16.30
C ASP A 351 -62.98 -18.43 -15.27
N VAL A 352 -61.71 -18.65 -14.91
CA VAL A 352 -61.30 -19.65 -13.92
C VAL A 352 -61.34 -19.00 -12.53
N ILE A 353 -62.43 -19.22 -11.80
CA ILE A 353 -62.60 -18.69 -10.45
C ILE A 353 -62.13 -19.74 -9.43
N ILE A 354 -60.88 -19.60 -8.96
CA ILE A 354 -60.25 -20.56 -8.03
C ILE A 354 -61.12 -20.91 -6.81
N PRO A 355 -61.73 -19.95 -6.11
CA PRO A 355 -62.62 -20.27 -4.98
C PRO A 355 -63.82 -21.15 -5.36
N GLU A 356 -64.36 -20.96 -6.56
CA GLU A 356 -65.49 -21.75 -7.06
C GLU A 356 -65.05 -23.17 -7.45
N LEU A 357 -63.85 -23.30 -8.04
CA LEU A 357 -63.24 -24.58 -8.35
C LEU A 357 -62.89 -25.38 -7.10
N MET A 358 -62.30 -24.75 -6.08
CA MET A 358 -62.05 -25.38 -4.78
C MET A 358 -63.36 -25.88 -4.17
N LYS A 359 -64.41 -25.05 -4.16
CA LYS A 359 -65.73 -25.44 -3.64
C LYS A 359 -66.33 -26.63 -4.40
N LYS A 360 -66.23 -26.65 -5.74
CA LYS A 360 -66.71 -27.77 -6.56
C LYS A 360 -65.90 -29.04 -6.26
N LEU A 361 -64.60 -28.89 -6.02
CA LEU A 361 -63.72 -30.00 -5.71
C LEU A 361 -63.96 -30.58 -4.31
N ASP A 362 -64.24 -29.72 -3.32
CA ASP A 362 -64.64 -30.16 -1.97
C ASP A 362 -65.92 -31.00 -2.02
N ILE A 363 -66.94 -30.51 -2.74
CA ILE A 363 -68.20 -31.26 -2.97
C ILE A 363 -67.94 -32.59 -3.67
N LEU A 364 -67.01 -32.62 -4.63
CA LEU A 364 -66.63 -33.86 -5.31
C LEU A 364 -65.90 -34.82 -4.36
N GLY A 365 -64.99 -34.32 -3.52
CA GLY A 365 -64.26 -35.12 -2.54
C GLY A 365 -65.14 -35.71 -1.44
N ASP A 366 -66.24 -35.04 -1.09
CA ASP A 366 -67.24 -35.53 -0.13
C ASP A 366 -68.13 -36.65 -0.71
N ASN A 367 -68.05 -36.94 -2.02
CA ASN A 367 -68.80 -38.06 -2.61
C ASN A 367 -68.15 -39.40 -2.27
N GLY A 368 -68.81 -40.17 -1.39
CA GLY A 368 -68.38 -41.52 -1.00
C GLY A 368 -68.38 -42.60 -2.09
N ASN A 369 -68.74 -42.26 -3.34
CA ASN A 369 -68.79 -43.18 -4.48
C ASN A 369 -67.56 -43.12 -5.40
N LEU A 370 -66.54 -42.32 -5.06
CA LEU A 370 -65.31 -42.23 -5.84
C LEU A 370 -64.44 -43.50 -5.69
N ARG A 371 -63.92 -44.02 -6.79
CA ARG A 371 -62.87 -45.05 -6.79
C ARG A 371 -61.56 -44.47 -6.22
N ASN A 372 -60.66 -45.32 -5.72
CA ASN A 372 -59.39 -44.87 -5.15
C ASN A 372 -58.58 -43.96 -6.10
N GLU A 373 -58.56 -44.26 -7.39
CA GLU A 373 -57.89 -43.46 -8.42
C GLU A 373 -58.51 -42.07 -8.56
N GLU A 374 -59.84 -41.98 -8.46
CA GLU A 374 -60.58 -40.72 -8.54
C GLU A 374 -60.39 -39.89 -7.28
N GLN A 375 -60.34 -40.52 -6.10
CA GLN A 375 -60.02 -39.84 -4.84
C GLN A 375 -58.61 -39.22 -4.87
N VAL A 376 -57.62 -39.96 -5.39
CA VAL A 376 -56.26 -39.43 -5.56
C VAL A 376 -56.25 -38.26 -6.53
N ALA A 377 -56.98 -38.35 -7.65
CA ALA A 377 -57.08 -37.25 -8.62
C ALA A 377 -57.74 -36.00 -8.02
N VAL A 378 -58.78 -36.14 -7.20
CA VAL A 378 -59.42 -35.02 -6.49
C VAL A 378 -58.43 -34.36 -5.52
N ILE A 379 -57.69 -35.13 -4.73
CA ILE A 379 -56.69 -34.58 -3.78
C ILE A 379 -55.56 -33.84 -4.52
N GLN A 380 -55.07 -34.43 -5.62
CA GLN A 380 -54.03 -33.82 -6.44
C GLN A 380 -54.52 -32.52 -7.08
N ALA A 381 -55.73 -32.50 -7.64
CA ALA A 381 -56.34 -31.28 -8.18
C ALA A 381 -56.45 -30.18 -7.12
N GLY A 382 -56.79 -30.52 -5.87
CA GLY A 382 -56.94 -29.54 -4.78
C GLY A 382 -55.59 -28.94 -4.37
N THR A 383 -54.54 -29.76 -4.39
CA THR A 383 -53.18 -29.30 -4.15
C THR A 383 -52.73 -28.33 -5.24
N VAL A 384 -52.98 -28.66 -6.51
CA VAL A 384 -52.63 -27.80 -7.66
C VAL A 384 -53.39 -26.48 -7.61
N ILE A 385 -54.71 -26.52 -7.36
CA ILE A 385 -55.53 -25.30 -7.28
C ILE A 385 -55.08 -24.41 -6.11
N SER A 386 -54.73 -24.99 -4.96
CA SER A 386 -54.17 -24.24 -3.82
C SER A 386 -52.82 -23.58 -4.13
N LEU A 387 -51.96 -24.25 -4.91
CA LEU A 387 -50.70 -23.66 -5.37
C LEU A 387 -50.97 -22.52 -6.33
N CYS A 388 -51.89 -22.68 -7.29
CA CYS A 388 -52.31 -21.62 -8.20
C CYS A 388 -52.84 -20.40 -7.43
N GLU A 389 -53.62 -20.59 -6.37
CA GLU A 389 -54.11 -19.49 -5.53
C GLU A 389 -52.97 -18.70 -4.87
N LYS A 390 -51.97 -19.40 -4.34
CA LYS A 390 -50.79 -18.76 -3.73
C LYS A 390 -49.98 -17.98 -4.77
N TRP A 391 -49.79 -18.55 -5.96
CA TRP A 391 -49.09 -17.91 -7.06
C TRP A 391 -49.82 -16.66 -7.55
N LEU A 392 -51.14 -16.71 -7.72
CA LEU A 392 -51.93 -15.53 -8.09
C LEU A 392 -51.86 -14.43 -7.03
N LYS A 393 -51.99 -14.76 -5.74
CA LYS A 393 -51.81 -13.79 -4.65
C LYS A 393 -50.42 -13.14 -4.68
N GLN A 394 -49.39 -13.90 -5.02
CA GLN A 394 -48.04 -13.37 -5.18
C GLN A 394 -47.96 -12.42 -6.38
N ILE A 395 -48.53 -12.79 -7.52
CA ILE A 395 -48.61 -11.92 -8.71
C ILE A 395 -49.33 -10.62 -8.38
N ASP A 396 -50.52 -10.68 -7.75
CA ASP A 396 -51.29 -9.49 -7.36
C ASP A 396 -50.46 -8.58 -6.43
N SER A 397 -49.73 -9.16 -5.46
CA SER A 397 -48.87 -8.39 -4.57
C SER A 397 -47.71 -7.70 -5.32
N THR A 398 -47.15 -8.38 -6.33
CA THR A 398 -46.08 -7.80 -7.16
C THR A 398 -46.61 -6.73 -8.10
N GLU A 399 -47.82 -6.89 -8.63
CA GLU A 399 -48.49 -5.90 -9.46
C GLU A 399 -48.72 -4.61 -8.67
N VAL A 400 -49.31 -4.71 -7.47
CA VAL A 400 -49.50 -3.54 -6.59
C VAL A 400 -48.17 -2.85 -6.27
N ALA A 401 -47.10 -3.60 -5.98
CA ALA A 401 -45.79 -3.03 -5.72
C ALA A 401 -45.18 -2.33 -6.95
N LEU A 402 -45.41 -2.88 -8.16
CA LEU A 402 -44.97 -2.26 -9.41
C LEU A 402 -45.78 -1.00 -9.73
N THR A 403 -47.10 -1.02 -9.55
CA THR A 403 -47.96 0.15 -9.71
C THR A 403 -47.54 1.26 -8.75
N GLN A 404 -47.20 0.95 -7.49
CA GLN A 404 -46.69 1.93 -6.54
C GLN A 404 -45.36 2.53 -7.02
N LYS A 405 -44.41 1.70 -7.49
CA LYS A 405 -43.14 2.20 -8.06
C LYS A 405 -43.34 3.09 -9.28
N MET A 406 -44.31 2.78 -10.14
CA MET A 406 -44.65 3.63 -11.28
C MET A 406 -45.11 5.01 -10.83
N ILE A 407 -45.98 5.07 -9.82
CA ILE A 407 -46.47 6.33 -9.23
C ILE A 407 -45.30 7.13 -8.64
N ASP A 408 -44.41 6.47 -7.89
CA ASP A 408 -43.24 7.12 -7.29
C ASP A 408 -42.31 7.73 -8.36
N LEU A 409 -42.08 6.99 -9.45
CA LEU A 409 -41.29 7.48 -10.59
C LEU A 409 -41.95 8.65 -11.31
N GLU A 410 -43.28 8.68 -11.43
CA GLU A 410 -44.01 9.82 -11.98
C GLU A 410 -43.86 11.06 -11.11
N ASN A 411 -43.94 10.89 -9.78
CA ASN A 411 -43.73 11.98 -8.81
C ASN A 411 -42.29 12.54 -8.89
N ASP A 412 -41.28 11.65 -8.94
CA ASP A 412 -39.88 12.04 -9.07
C ASP A 412 -39.63 12.77 -10.39
N LYS A 413 -40.21 12.28 -11.49
CA LYS A 413 -40.16 12.95 -12.79
C LYS A 413 -40.74 14.37 -12.72
N GLU A 414 -41.88 14.56 -12.06
CA GLU A 414 -42.47 15.88 -11.88
C GLU A 414 -41.54 16.80 -11.06
N LEU A 415 -40.92 16.28 -10.00
CA LEU A 415 -39.94 17.02 -9.20
C LEU A 415 -38.72 17.44 -10.02
N PHE A 416 -38.14 16.53 -10.80
CA PHE A 416 -37.01 16.83 -11.69
C PHE A 416 -37.39 17.86 -12.76
N SER A 417 -38.63 17.81 -13.25
CA SER A 417 -39.13 18.76 -14.24
C SER A 417 -39.25 20.17 -13.65
N LYS A 418 -39.72 20.29 -12.40
CA LYS A 418 -39.73 21.56 -11.64
C LYS A 418 -38.32 22.08 -11.40
N GLN A 419 -37.40 21.23 -10.94
CA GLN A 419 -35.99 21.60 -10.72
C GLN A 419 -35.32 22.08 -12.01
N LYS A 420 -35.57 21.40 -13.13
CA LYS A 420 -35.09 21.82 -14.44
C LYS A 420 -35.62 23.22 -14.80
N GLY A 421 -36.91 23.48 -14.62
CA GLY A 421 -37.50 24.81 -14.86
C GLY A 421 -36.82 25.91 -14.05
N PHE A 422 -36.60 25.70 -12.75
CA PHE A 422 -35.88 26.68 -11.91
C PHE A 422 -34.45 26.94 -12.37
N LEU A 423 -33.75 25.91 -12.85
CA LEU A 423 -32.39 26.07 -13.38
C LEU A 423 -32.37 26.83 -14.70
N GLU A 424 -33.36 26.62 -15.56
CA GLU A 424 -33.52 27.36 -16.81
C GLU A 424 -33.80 28.85 -16.53
N GLU A 425 -34.73 29.16 -15.62
CA GLU A 425 -35.03 30.53 -15.19
C GLU A 425 -33.79 31.26 -14.62
N GLU A 426 -33.03 30.58 -13.74
CA GLU A 426 -31.82 31.14 -13.16
C GLU A 426 -30.72 31.37 -14.23
N LEU A 427 -30.62 30.48 -15.22
CA LEU A 427 -29.67 30.60 -16.31
C LEU A 427 -30.01 31.80 -17.21
N ASP A 428 -31.30 31.99 -17.52
CA ASP A 428 -31.78 33.15 -18.26
C ASP A 428 -31.59 34.46 -17.49
N TYR A 429 -31.81 34.46 -16.17
CA TYR A 429 -31.50 35.60 -15.30
C TYR A 429 -30.01 35.97 -15.37
N ARG A 430 -29.10 34.98 -15.28
CA ARG A 430 -27.66 35.23 -15.37
C ARG A 430 -27.22 35.75 -16.74
N LYS A 431 -27.82 35.26 -17.83
CA LYS A 431 -27.59 35.79 -19.18
C LYS A 431 -27.99 37.26 -19.27
N GLN A 432 -29.20 37.61 -18.82
CA GLN A 432 -29.68 39.00 -18.83
C GLN A 432 -28.76 39.92 -18.01
N ALA A 433 -28.32 39.46 -16.83
CA ALA A 433 -27.39 40.22 -15.99
C ALA A 433 -26.02 40.43 -16.69
N LEU A 434 -25.52 39.41 -17.39
CA LEU A 434 -24.29 39.49 -18.17
C LEU A 434 -24.44 40.49 -19.32
N ASP A 435 -25.53 40.40 -20.09
CA ASP A 435 -25.81 41.30 -21.21
C ASP A 435 -25.92 42.76 -20.74
N GLN A 436 -26.57 43.01 -19.61
CA GLN A 436 -26.64 44.34 -18.99
C GLN A 436 -25.25 44.86 -18.57
N ALA A 437 -24.41 44.00 -17.99
CA ALA A 437 -23.04 44.38 -17.65
C ALA A 437 -22.19 44.72 -18.88
N TYR A 438 -22.36 43.97 -19.99
CA TYR A 438 -21.70 44.28 -21.26
C TYR A 438 -22.15 45.62 -21.85
N MET A 439 -23.45 45.93 -21.78
CA MET A 439 -23.97 47.23 -22.24
C MET A 439 -23.43 48.39 -21.41
N MET A 440 -23.29 48.23 -20.08
CA MET A 440 -22.71 49.26 -19.21
C MET A 440 -21.19 49.43 -19.40
N ALA A 441 -20.47 48.40 -19.83
CA ALA A 441 -19.02 48.47 -20.06
C ALA A 441 -18.64 49.10 -21.41
N ASN A 442 -19.57 49.16 -22.36
CA ASN A 442 -19.38 49.73 -23.70
C ASN A 442 -19.89 51.18 -23.83
N HIS A 443 -20.34 51.79 -22.73
CA HIS A 443 -20.66 53.21 -22.58
C HIS A 443 -19.62 53.85 -21.66
#